data_AF-A0A1R0XST3-F1
#
_entry.id   AF-A0A1R0XST3-F1
#
_cell.length_a   1.000
_cell.length_b   1.000
_cell.length_c   1.000
_cell.angle_alpha   90.00
_cell.angle_beta   90.00
_cell.angle_gamma   90.00
#
_symmetry.space_group_name_H-M   'P 1'
#
loop_
_entity.id
_entity.type
_entity.pdbx_description
1 polymer ?
#
loop_
_entity_poly.entity_id
_entity_poly.type
_entity_poly.pdbx_seq_one_letter_code
_entity_poly.pdbx_strand_id
1 'polypeptide(L)'
;MRRIFYVLFVAVMFLTSSVVLAKESPSHTSKYHKLDSTILNKVKQKATFTLLVPENMPNKWTVELKYPYPLDTNKPIPSVRLHYFDKDENYILGIEQHKAVGYKIKKETIDLDVRNNKSTRIIVEEDFKFNSSGEIIRFSGVEARFTPWASNTLGGFLRWVKDGTYIEMDSSRLSKKDMIEVAKSVK
;
A
#
# COMPACT_ATOMS: atom_id res chain seq x y z
N MET A 1 11.77 48.22 36.32
CA MET A 1 10.33 48.13 36.00
C MET A 1 10.08 48.58 34.57
N ARG A 2 9.75 47.67 33.65
CA ARG A 2 9.09 47.97 32.37
C ARG A 2 8.38 46.71 31.89
N ARG A 3 7.11 46.89 31.53
CA ARG A 3 6.06 45.88 31.48
C ARG A 3 6.18 45.01 30.24
N ILE A 4 6.06 43.70 30.45
CA ILE A 4 5.94 42.66 29.44
C ILE A 4 4.51 42.71 28.90
N PHE A 5 4.36 42.72 27.57
CA PHE A 5 3.10 42.41 26.90
C PHE A 5 3.33 41.19 26.01
N TYR A 6 2.84 40.03 26.45
CA TYR A 6 2.67 38.86 25.59
C TYR A 6 1.31 38.97 24.93
N VAL A 7 1.27 39.18 23.61
CA VAL A 7 0.05 38.99 22.82
C VAL A 7 0.19 37.63 22.15
N LEU A 8 -0.48 36.63 22.74
CA LEU A 8 -0.67 35.31 22.17
C LEU A 8 -1.76 35.40 21.09
N PHE A 9 -1.37 35.44 19.82
CA PHE A 9 -2.33 35.40 18.71
C PHE A 9 -2.52 33.94 18.27
N VAL A 10 -3.52 33.27 18.85
CA VAL A 10 -3.96 31.95 18.35
C VAL A 10 -4.94 32.20 17.20
N ALA A 11 -4.43 32.24 15.98
CA ALA A 11 -5.27 32.19 14.79
C ALA A 11 -5.66 30.74 14.51
N VAL A 12 -6.85 30.33 14.94
CA VAL A 12 -7.48 29.08 14.50
C VAL A 12 -8.03 29.32 13.09
N MET A 13 -7.21 29.09 12.07
CA MET A 13 -7.69 29.01 10.69
C MET A 13 -8.39 27.65 10.50
N PHE A 14 -9.71 27.63 10.65
CA PHE A 14 -10.54 26.58 10.06
C PHE A 14 -10.57 26.78 8.54
N LEU A 15 -9.61 26.18 7.85
CA LEU A 15 -9.77 25.89 6.43
C LEU A 15 -10.18 24.43 6.34
N THR A 16 -11.45 24.23 6.00
CA THR A 16 -12.03 22.94 5.68
C THR A 16 -11.19 22.32 4.57
N SER A 17 -10.39 21.31 4.90
CA SER A 17 -9.83 20.42 3.90
C SER A 17 -11.01 19.74 3.24
N SER A 18 -11.46 20.26 2.10
CA SER A 18 -12.18 19.46 1.14
C SER A 18 -11.26 18.27 0.86
N VAL A 19 -11.56 17.12 1.47
CA VAL A 19 -10.97 15.86 1.03
C VAL A 19 -11.45 15.73 -0.39
N VAL A 20 -10.60 16.14 -1.33
CA VAL A 20 -10.73 15.76 -2.72
C VAL A 20 -10.60 14.25 -2.67
N LEU A 21 -11.74 13.57 -2.67
CA LEU A 21 -11.80 12.18 -3.05
C LEU A 21 -11.27 12.19 -4.48
N ALA A 22 -9.98 11.91 -4.64
CA ALA A 22 -9.41 11.70 -5.95
C ALA A 22 -10.15 10.49 -6.50
N LYS A 23 -11.17 10.76 -7.32
CA LYS A 23 -11.81 9.75 -8.14
C LYS A 23 -10.70 9.33 -9.10
N GLU A 24 -10.04 8.21 -8.82
CA GLU A 24 -9.16 7.58 -9.78
C GLU A 24 -10.01 7.34 -11.03
N SER A 25 -9.84 8.20 -12.02
CA SER A 25 -10.45 8.04 -13.34
C SER A 25 -9.79 6.81 -13.96
N PRO A 26 -10.56 5.87 -14.55
CA PRO A 26 -9.98 4.78 -15.31
C PRO A 26 -9.14 5.40 -16.42
N SER A 27 -7.84 5.12 -16.37
CA SER A 27 -6.86 5.57 -17.34
C SER A 27 -7.04 4.73 -18.60
N HIS A 28 -7.76 5.26 -19.61
CA HIS A 28 -7.93 4.62 -20.92
C HIS A 28 -6.64 4.42 -21.75
N THR A 29 -5.47 4.71 -21.16
CA THR A 29 -4.16 4.26 -21.63
C THR A 29 -3.38 3.73 -20.43
N SER A 30 -3.57 2.46 -20.08
CA SER A 30 -2.86 1.89 -18.92
C SER A 30 -1.37 1.88 -19.21
N LYS A 31 -0.66 2.84 -18.61
CA LYS A 31 0.81 2.87 -18.52
C LYS A 31 1.35 1.58 -17.90
N TYR A 32 0.51 0.84 -17.18
CA TYR A 32 0.85 -0.36 -16.43
C TYR A 32 0.59 -1.62 -17.24
N HIS A 33 1.25 -2.69 -16.85
CA HIS A 33 1.08 -3.97 -17.52
C HIS A 33 -0.14 -4.70 -16.96
N LYS A 34 -1.12 -5.02 -17.81
CA LYS A 34 -2.16 -6.00 -17.46
C LYS A 34 -1.47 -7.32 -17.11
N LEU A 35 -1.79 -7.87 -15.94
CA LEU A 35 -1.13 -9.08 -15.45
C LEU A 35 -1.76 -10.31 -16.09
N ASP A 36 -1.25 -10.68 -17.27
CA ASP A 36 -1.53 -11.97 -17.90
C ASP A 36 -0.58 -13.07 -17.41
N SER A 37 -0.78 -14.30 -17.88
CA SER A 37 0.05 -15.46 -17.51
C SER A 37 1.52 -15.28 -17.91
N THR A 38 1.81 -14.58 -19.00
CA THR A 38 3.17 -14.37 -19.50
C THR A 38 3.93 -13.41 -18.60
N ILE A 39 3.31 -12.28 -18.26
CA ILE A 39 3.91 -11.28 -17.36
C ILE A 39 3.99 -11.85 -15.95
N LEU A 40 2.95 -12.53 -15.46
CA LEU A 40 2.96 -13.19 -14.16
C LEU A 40 4.13 -14.17 -14.02
N ASN A 41 4.36 -15.01 -15.03
CA ASN A 41 5.48 -15.96 -15.01
C ASN A 41 6.83 -15.25 -14.98
N LYS A 42 7.02 -14.17 -15.75
CA LYS A 42 8.24 -13.36 -15.73
C LYS A 42 8.48 -12.74 -14.36
N VAL A 43 7.45 -12.16 -13.75
CA VAL A 43 7.55 -11.56 -12.42
C VAL A 43 7.86 -12.64 -11.38
N LYS A 44 7.18 -13.79 -11.40
CA LYS A 44 7.45 -14.93 -10.50
C LYS A 44 8.90 -15.40 -10.59
N GLN A 45 9.46 -15.51 -11.79
CA GLN A 45 10.85 -15.95 -12.00
C GLN A 45 11.89 -14.93 -11.51
N LYS A 46 11.56 -13.64 -11.51
CA LYS A 46 12.49 -12.55 -11.17
C LYS A 46 12.29 -11.99 -9.77
N ALA A 47 11.15 -12.26 -9.15
CA ALA A 47 10.87 -11.90 -7.77
C ALA A 47 11.89 -12.55 -6.84
N THR A 48 12.40 -11.76 -5.90
CA THR A 48 13.31 -12.27 -4.87
C THR A 48 12.55 -12.97 -3.72
N PHE A 49 11.23 -13.03 -3.80
CA PHE A 49 10.30 -13.56 -2.81
C PHE A 49 9.26 -14.45 -3.51
N THR A 50 8.50 -15.21 -2.74
CA THR A 50 7.38 -16.00 -3.27
C THR A 50 6.24 -15.07 -3.63
N LEU A 51 5.99 -14.85 -4.93
CA LEU A 51 4.85 -14.03 -5.39
C LEU A 51 3.56 -14.84 -5.29
N LEU A 52 2.66 -14.37 -4.44
CA LEU A 52 1.39 -15.03 -4.13
C LEU A 52 0.24 -14.27 -4.80
N VAL A 53 -0.76 -14.96 -5.34
CA VAL A 53 -1.94 -14.32 -5.97
C VAL A 53 -3.24 -14.98 -5.49
N PRO A 54 -4.35 -14.22 -5.35
CA PRO A 54 -5.66 -14.80 -5.04
C PRO A 54 -6.11 -15.78 -6.14
N GLU A 55 -6.44 -17.02 -5.78
CA GLU A 55 -6.96 -18.02 -6.73
C GLU A 55 -8.47 -17.88 -6.96
N ASN A 56 -9.23 -17.54 -5.91
CA ASN A 56 -10.69 -17.47 -5.94
C ASN A 56 -11.16 -16.02 -6.14
N MET A 57 -10.77 -15.45 -7.26
CA MET A 57 -11.21 -14.13 -7.66
C MET A 57 -12.64 -14.18 -8.22
N PRO A 58 -13.50 -13.19 -7.94
CA PRO A 58 -14.77 -13.08 -8.64
C PRO A 58 -14.55 -13.08 -10.15
N ASN A 59 -15.31 -13.92 -10.86
CA ASN A 59 -15.30 -14.03 -12.33
C ASN A 59 -15.67 -12.66 -12.91
N LYS A 60 -14.68 -11.80 -13.15
CA LYS A 60 -14.71 -10.50 -13.86
C LYS A 60 -13.58 -9.55 -13.44
N TRP A 61 -12.88 -9.80 -12.33
CA TRP A 61 -11.82 -8.88 -11.93
C TRP A 61 -10.64 -8.92 -12.91
N THR A 62 -10.09 -7.75 -13.21
CA THR A 62 -8.83 -7.62 -13.94
C THR A 62 -7.72 -7.24 -12.97
N VAL A 63 -6.48 -7.56 -13.34
CA VAL A 63 -5.30 -7.30 -12.51
C VAL A 63 -4.27 -6.53 -13.31
N GLU A 64 -3.68 -5.53 -12.70
CA GLU A 64 -2.58 -4.75 -13.25
C GLU A 64 -1.36 -4.82 -12.33
N LEU A 65 -0.18 -4.92 -12.93
CA LEU A 65 1.11 -4.76 -12.25
C LEU A 65 1.45 -3.27 -12.15
N LYS A 66 1.16 -2.68 -11.00
CA LYS A 66 1.43 -1.27 -10.71
C LYS A 66 2.91 -1.00 -10.45
N TYR A 67 3.57 -1.89 -9.72
CA TYR A 67 5.00 -1.82 -9.40
C TYR A 67 5.64 -3.21 -9.55
N PRO A 68 6.86 -3.32 -10.10
CA PRO A 68 7.74 -2.23 -10.56
C PRO A 68 7.30 -1.60 -11.89
N TYR A 69 7.51 -0.28 -12.03
CA TYR A 69 7.32 0.44 -13.29
C TYR A 69 8.51 1.36 -13.59
N PRO A 70 9.10 1.32 -14.81
CA PRO A 70 8.84 0.34 -15.86
C PRO A 70 9.27 -1.07 -15.43
N LEU A 71 8.65 -2.10 -16.01
CA LEU A 71 9.01 -3.49 -15.71
C LEU A 71 10.33 -3.85 -16.39
N ASP A 72 11.40 -3.96 -15.59
CA ASP A 72 12.72 -4.42 -16.03
C ASP A 72 12.97 -5.85 -15.50
N THR A 73 12.70 -6.85 -16.36
CA THR A 73 12.89 -8.27 -16.01
C THR A 73 14.34 -8.75 -16.11
N ASN A 74 15.28 -7.86 -16.46
CA ASN A 74 16.71 -8.18 -16.40
C ASN A 74 17.26 -8.03 -14.99
N LYS A 75 16.53 -7.37 -14.09
CA LYS A 75 16.90 -7.17 -12.68
C LYS A 75 16.03 -8.00 -11.75
N PRO A 76 16.54 -8.36 -10.56
CA PRO A 76 15.71 -8.92 -9.51
C PRO A 76 14.59 -7.95 -9.12
N ILE A 77 13.40 -8.48 -8.86
CA ILE A 77 12.23 -7.69 -8.44
C ILE A 77 12.11 -7.81 -6.91
N PRO A 78 12.40 -6.74 -6.15
CA PRO A 78 12.43 -6.81 -4.68
C PRO A 78 11.04 -6.67 -4.07
N SER A 79 10.09 -6.05 -4.77
CA SER A 79 8.71 -5.88 -4.36
C SER A 79 7.78 -5.77 -5.57
N VAL A 80 6.50 -6.05 -5.35
CA VAL A 80 5.43 -5.97 -6.35
C VAL A 80 4.22 -5.27 -5.75
N ARG A 81 3.55 -4.45 -6.55
CA ARG A 81 2.22 -3.91 -6.24
C ARG A 81 1.25 -4.31 -7.35
N LEU A 82 0.21 -5.04 -6.98
CA LEU A 82 -0.88 -5.45 -7.87
C LEU A 82 -2.13 -4.63 -7.58
N HIS A 83 -2.79 -4.14 -8.62
CA HIS A 83 -4.08 -3.46 -8.53
C HIS A 83 -5.16 -4.34 -9.16
N TYR A 84 -6.29 -4.45 -8.48
CA TYR A 84 -7.42 -5.27 -8.90
C TYR A 84 -8.61 -4.36 -9.20
N PHE A 85 -9.25 -4.59 -10.34
CA PHE A 85 -10.38 -3.79 -10.82
C PHE A 85 -11.59 -4.68 -11.09
N ASP A 86 -12.79 -4.14 -10.91
CA ASP A 86 -14.02 -4.82 -11.32
C ASP A 86 -14.25 -4.75 -12.85
N LYS A 87 -15.38 -5.32 -13.30
CA LYS A 87 -15.78 -5.34 -14.72
C LYS A 87 -15.95 -3.96 -15.33
N ASP A 88 -16.21 -2.95 -14.50
CA ASP A 88 -16.47 -1.57 -14.90
C ASP A 88 -15.20 -0.71 -14.69
N GLU A 89 -14.04 -1.36 -14.55
CA GLU A 89 -12.71 -0.77 -14.34
C GLU A 89 -12.59 0.08 -13.06
N ASN A 90 -13.43 -0.18 -12.06
CA ASN A 90 -13.27 0.46 -10.76
C ASN A 90 -12.21 -0.26 -9.93
N TYR A 91 -11.29 0.50 -9.32
CA TYR A 91 -10.34 -0.04 -8.35
C TYR A 91 -11.06 -0.66 -7.16
N ILE A 92 -10.72 -1.92 -6.85
CA ILE A 92 -11.30 -2.71 -5.75
C ILE A 92 -10.33 -2.81 -4.59
N LEU A 93 -9.12 -3.27 -4.87
CA LEU A 93 -8.09 -3.48 -3.86
C LEU A 93 -6.70 -3.45 -4.49
N GLY A 94 -5.71 -3.23 -3.64
CA GLY A 94 -4.31 -3.38 -3.97
C GLY A 94 -3.64 -4.42 -3.08
N ILE A 95 -2.68 -5.14 -3.64
CA ILE A 95 -1.84 -6.09 -2.90
C ILE A 95 -0.38 -5.72 -3.13
N GLU A 96 0.30 -5.33 -2.07
CA GLU A 96 1.75 -5.15 -2.04
C GLU A 96 2.44 -6.39 -1.46
N GLN A 97 3.56 -6.79 -2.06
CA GLN A 97 4.35 -7.93 -1.64
C GLN A 97 5.85 -7.67 -1.73
N HIS A 98 6.59 -8.18 -0.75
CA HIS A 98 8.05 -8.23 -0.75
C HIS A 98 8.54 -9.27 0.27
N LYS A 99 9.85 -9.48 0.41
CA LYS A 99 10.39 -10.34 1.47
C LYS A 99 9.97 -9.84 2.86
N ALA A 100 9.51 -10.72 3.73
CA ALA A 100 9.17 -10.36 5.11
C ALA A 100 10.39 -10.02 5.97
N VAL A 101 11.54 -10.63 5.67
CA VAL A 101 12.80 -10.46 6.40
C VAL A 101 13.90 -10.02 5.44
N GLY A 102 14.69 -9.03 5.86
CA GLY A 102 15.83 -8.50 5.09
C GLY A 102 15.44 -7.61 3.90
N TYR A 103 14.16 -7.25 3.76
CA TYR A 103 13.74 -6.22 2.81
C TYR A 103 14.15 -4.85 3.34
N LYS A 104 14.71 -4.02 2.46
CA LYS A 104 15.13 -2.65 2.78
C LYS A 104 14.09 -1.67 2.25
N ILE A 105 13.67 -0.73 3.09
CA ILE A 105 12.83 0.39 2.69
C ILE A 105 13.68 1.66 2.61
N LYS A 106 13.35 2.53 1.66
CA LYS A 106 13.96 3.86 1.54
C LYS A 106 12.99 4.88 2.10
N LYS A 107 13.37 5.52 3.19
CA LYS A 107 12.61 6.59 3.82
C LYS A 107 13.20 7.92 3.40
N GLU A 108 12.39 8.75 2.77
CA GLU A 108 12.74 10.13 2.50
C GLU A 108 12.24 11.00 3.66
N THR A 109 13.15 11.75 4.28
CA THR A 109 12.85 12.74 5.32
C THR A 109 13.27 14.10 4.81
N ILE A 110 12.38 15.08 4.93
CA ILE A 110 12.69 16.48 4.64
C ILE A 110 12.87 17.18 5.97
N ASP A 111 14.10 17.59 6.25
CA ASP A 111 14.42 18.41 7.41
C ASP A 111 14.27 19.89 7.05
N LEU A 112 13.44 20.61 7.80
CA LEU A 112 13.07 22.01 7.55
C LEU A 112 13.63 22.90 8.66
N ASP A 113 14.68 23.65 8.36
CA ASP A 113 15.17 24.73 9.20
C ASP A 113 14.43 26.02 8.83
N VAL A 114 13.34 26.27 9.55
CA VAL A 114 12.47 27.44 9.34
C VAL A 114 13.20 28.75 9.63
N ARG A 115 14.15 28.74 10.57
CA ARG A 115 14.87 29.96 10.98
C ARG A 115 15.81 30.45 9.90
N ASN A 116 16.46 29.51 9.21
CA ASN A 116 17.40 29.81 8.13
C ASN A 116 16.80 29.62 6.73
N ASN A 117 15.49 29.37 6.64
CA ASN A 117 14.78 29.07 5.39
C ASN A 117 15.48 27.97 4.54
N LYS A 118 15.94 26.90 5.20
CA LYS A 118 16.69 25.82 4.58
C LYS A 118 15.90 24.52 4.64
N SER A 119 15.91 23.77 3.54
CA SER A 119 15.34 22.43 3.45
C SER A 119 16.43 21.44 3.06
N THR A 120 16.54 20.33 3.79
CA THR A 120 17.49 19.26 3.52
C THR A 120 16.74 17.96 3.30
N ARG A 121 16.92 17.35 2.12
CA ARG A 121 16.39 16.02 1.82
C ARG A 121 17.39 14.96 2.29
N ILE A 122 16.93 14.06 3.14
CA ILE A 122 17.70 12.93 3.66
C ILE A 122 17.00 11.64 3.22
N ILE A 123 17.72 10.76 2.54
CA ILE A 123 17.23 9.43 2.17
C ILE A 123 17.94 8.43 3.07
N VAL A 124 17.19 7.74 3.91
CA VAL A 124 17.69 6.68 4.80
C VAL A 124 17.22 5.34 4.26
N GLU A 125 18.13 4.39 4.13
CA GLU A 125 17.78 2.99 3.89
C GLU A 125 17.74 2.24 5.23
N GLU A 126 16.61 1.62 5.54
CA GLU A 126 16.42 0.88 6.79
C GLU A 126 15.78 -0.48 6.54
N ASP A 127 15.95 -1.41 7.48
CA ASP A 127 15.25 -2.69 7.43
C ASP A 127 13.75 -2.49 7.62
N PHE A 128 12.98 -3.12 6.75
CA PHE A 128 11.55 -3.26 6.93
C PHE A 128 11.25 -3.95 8.27
N LYS A 129 10.30 -3.38 9.01
CA LYS A 129 9.79 -3.95 10.25
C LYS A 129 8.29 -4.16 10.10
N PHE A 130 7.86 -5.40 10.33
CA PHE A 130 6.44 -5.73 10.29
C PHE A 130 5.68 -4.92 11.33
N ASN A 131 4.68 -4.18 10.86
CA ASN A 131 3.80 -3.43 11.73
C ASN A 131 2.80 -4.38 12.41
N SER A 132 3.05 -4.70 13.68
CA SER A 132 2.21 -5.60 14.49
C SER A 132 0.96 -4.94 15.09
N SER A 133 0.71 -3.65 14.81
CA SER A 133 -0.47 -2.94 15.29
C SER A 133 -1.75 -3.35 14.52
N GLY A 134 -2.90 -3.06 15.12
CA GLY A 134 -4.20 -3.44 14.59
C GLY A 134 -4.77 -4.72 15.23
N GLU A 135 -5.99 -5.06 14.83
CA GLU A 135 -6.72 -6.23 15.30
C GLU A 135 -6.09 -7.53 14.77
N ILE A 136 -5.94 -8.53 15.65
CA ILE A 136 -5.45 -9.85 15.28
C ILE A 136 -6.56 -10.64 14.59
N ILE A 137 -6.32 -11.05 13.35
CA ILE A 137 -7.18 -11.97 12.60
C ILE A 137 -6.41 -13.26 12.36
N ARG A 138 -7.06 -14.41 12.56
CA ARG A 138 -6.46 -15.72 12.27
C ARG A 138 -7.26 -16.45 11.22
N PHE A 139 -6.58 -16.90 10.17
CA PHE A 139 -7.18 -17.72 9.12
C PHE A 139 -6.12 -18.63 8.52
N SER A 140 -6.48 -19.87 8.17
CA SER A 140 -5.60 -20.81 7.46
C SER A 140 -4.20 -20.98 8.07
N GLY A 141 -4.10 -20.96 9.41
CA GLY A 141 -2.81 -21.06 10.13
C GLY A 141 -1.94 -19.79 10.10
N VAL A 142 -2.42 -18.70 9.50
CA VAL A 142 -1.75 -17.40 9.43
C VAL A 142 -2.33 -16.45 10.48
N GLU A 143 -1.45 -15.67 11.11
CA GLU A 143 -1.84 -14.51 11.92
C GLU A 143 -1.68 -13.23 11.08
N ALA A 144 -2.78 -12.49 10.94
CA ALA A 144 -2.86 -11.24 10.20
C ALA A 144 -3.23 -10.08 11.13
N ARG A 145 -2.91 -8.86 10.68
CA ARG A 145 -3.20 -7.60 11.37
C ARG A 145 -4.13 -6.75 10.51
N PHE A 146 -5.32 -6.45 11.04
CA PHE A 146 -6.29 -5.59 10.38
C PHE A 146 -6.30 -4.20 11.01
N THR A 147 -6.24 -3.16 10.18
CA THR A 147 -6.41 -1.76 10.60
C THR A 147 -7.49 -1.12 9.73
N PRO A 148 -8.64 -0.73 10.28
CA PRO A 148 -9.68 -0.07 9.49
C PRO A 148 -9.22 1.31 9.01
N TRP A 149 -9.82 1.81 7.94
CA TRP A 149 -9.72 3.24 7.61
C TRP A 149 -10.32 4.11 8.71
N ALA A 150 -9.91 5.38 8.75
CA ALA A 150 -10.61 6.37 9.55
C ALA A 150 -12.05 6.58 9.04
N SER A 151 -12.93 7.05 9.93
CA SER A 151 -14.26 7.58 9.56
C SER A 151 -15.22 6.59 8.88
N ASN A 152 -15.48 5.43 9.49
CA ASN A 152 -16.49 4.44 9.07
C ASN A 152 -16.43 4.01 7.59
N THR A 153 -15.31 4.24 6.91
CA THR A 153 -15.09 3.79 5.53
C THR A 153 -14.91 2.27 5.53
N LEU A 154 -15.48 1.58 4.54
CA LEU A 154 -15.33 0.14 4.39
C LEU A 154 -13.86 -0.24 4.20
N GLY A 155 -13.47 -1.35 4.81
CA GLY A 155 -12.14 -1.94 4.62
C GLY A 155 -11.07 -1.25 5.45
N GLY A 156 -9.86 -1.19 4.90
CA GLY A 156 -8.67 -0.77 5.62
C GLY A 156 -7.43 -1.44 5.05
N PHE A 157 -6.48 -1.74 5.93
CA PHE A 157 -5.30 -2.56 5.66
C PHE A 157 -5.43 -3.92 6.32
N LEU A 158 -5.07 -4.97 5.58
CA LEU A 158 -4.86 -6.32 6.11
C LEU A 158 -3.42 -6.73 5.80
N ARG A 159 -2.63 -7.00 6.84
CA ARG A 159 -1.20 -7.31 6.73
C ARG A 159 -0.91 -8.68 7.29
N TRP A 160 -0.13 -9.49 6.58
CA TRP A 160 0.30 -10.79 7.08
C TRP A 160 1.60 -11.23 6.42
N VAL A 161 2.16 -12.32 6.92
CA VAL A 161 3.31 -13.00 6.32
C VAL A 161 2.90 -14.41 5.95
N LYS A 162 3.25 -14.83 4.74
CA LYS A 162 3.04 -16.20 4.25
C LYS A 162 4.25 -16.60 3.41
N ASP A 163 4.81 -17.78 3.66
CA ASP A 163 5.94 -18.35 2.91
C ASP A 163 7.16 -17.40 2.77
N GLY A 164 7.44 -16.64 3.84
CA GLY A 164 8.52 -15.64 3.88
C GLY A 164 8.22 -14.35 3.12
N THR A 165 7.03 -14.19 2.56
CA THR A 165 6.54 -12.99 1.86
C THR A 165 5.66 -12.17 2.79
N TYR A 166 5.99 -10.89 2.95
CA TYR A 166 5.08 -9.90 3.52
C TYR A 166 4.02 -9.55 2.48
N ILE A 167 2.77 -9.46 2.94
CA ILE A 167 1.63 -9.09 2.13
C ILE A 167 0.88 -7.98 2.85
N GLU A 168 0.61 -6.88 2.14
CA GLU A 168 -0.36 -5.87 2.54
C GLU A 168 -1.45 -5.78 1.50
N MET A 169 -2.69 -5.97 1.94
CA MET A 169 -3.88 -5.71 1.14
C MET A 169 -4.58 -4.47 1.67
N ASP A 170 -4.88 -3.52 0.79
CA ASP A 170 -5.72 -2.37 1.11
C ASP A 170 -6.90 -2.24 0.16
N SER A 171 -8.01 -1.77 0.72
CA SER A 171 -9.25 -1.57 -0.02
C SER A 171 -10.16 -0.60 0.72
N SER A 172 -10.79 0.31 -0.02
CA SER A 172 -11.88 1.17 0.45
C SER A 172 -13.28 0.71 0.01
N ARG A 173 -13.36 -0.41 -0.74
CA ARG A 173 -14.62 -0.94 -1.31
C ARG A 173 -15.08 -2.24 -0.67
N LEU A 174 -14.13 -3.12 -0.36
CA LEU A 174 -14.39 -4.38 0.34
C LEU A 174 -14.58 -4.15 1.84
N SER A 175 -15.53 -4.87 2.42
CA SER A 175 -15.63 -4.97 3.89
C SER A 175 -14.44 -5.76 4.45
N LYS A 176 -14.18 -5.62 5.75
CA LYS A 176 -13.20 -6.46 6.46
C LYS A 176 -13.40 -7.95 6.19
N LYS A 177 -14.66 -8.41 6.20
CA LYS A 177 -15.01 -9.81 5.94
C LYS A 177 -14.58 -10.23 4.54
N ASP A 178 -14.89 -9.44 3.53
CA ASP A 178 -14.56 -9.75 2.13
C ASP A 178 -13.04 -9.73 1.91
N MET A 179 -12.31 -8.80 2.53
CA MET A 179 -10.85 -8.78 2.50
C MET A 179 -10.24 -10.06 3.08
N ILE A 180 -10.80 -10.59 4.18
CA ILE A 180 -10.36 -11.86 4.78
C ILE A 180 -10.64 -13.04 3.83
N GLU A 181 -11.77 -13.06 3.14
CA GLU A 181 -12.07 -14.12 2.15
C GLU A 181 -11.10 -14.08 0.97
N VAL A 182 -10.76 -12.89 0.46
CA VAL A 182 -9.72 -12.77 -0.58
C VAL A 182 -8.37 -13.27 -0.03
N ALA A 183 -7.98 -12.85 1.18
CA ALA A 183 -6.71 -13.26 1.79
C ALA A 183 -6.58 -14.77 1.99
N LYS A 184 -7.67 -15.48 2.34
CA LYS A 184 -7.70 -16.95 2.42
C LYS A 184 -7.41 -17.65 1.09
N SER A 185 -7.68 -16.98 -0.03
CA SER A 185 -7.46 -17.53 -1.37
C SER A 185 -6.07 -17.25 -1.93
N VAL A 186 -5.24 -16.47 -1.24
CA VAL A 186 -3.89 -16.10 -1.70
C VAL A 186 -2.95 -17.31 -1.59
N LYS A 187 -2.43 -17.75 -2.74
CA LYS A 187 -1.53 -18.90 -2.85
C LYS A 187 -0.28 -18.62 -3.66
#